data_AF-A0A4V3A419-F1
#
_entry.id   AF-A0A4V3A419-F1
#
_cell.length_a   1.000
_cell.length_b   1.000
_cell.length_c   1.000
_cell.angle_alpha   90.00
_cell.angle_beta   90.00
_cell.angle_gamma   90.00
#
_symmetry.space_group_name_H-M   'P 1'
#
loop_
_entity.id
_entity.type
_entity.pdbx_description
1 polymer ?
#
loop_
_entity_poly.entity_id
_entity_poly.type
_entity_poly.pdbx_seq_one_letter_code
_entity_poly.pdbx_strand_id
1 'polypeptide(L)' 'MNKKVLVTGGNGFLALHIIAALLPLGYEVRTALRSLNKLPIC' A
#
# COMPACT_ATOMS: atom_id res chain seq x y z
N MET A 1 4.53 13.37 14.42
CA MET A 1 5.24 13.35 13.13
C MET A 1 4.96 12.00 12.46
N ASN A 2 4.07 11.94 11.46
CA ASN A 2 3.78 10.69 10.77
C ASN A 2 4.95 10.33 9.86
N LYS A 3 5.53 9.14 10.05
CA LYS A 3 6.62 8.64 9.20
C LYS A 3 6.04 8.29 7.83
N LYS A 4 6.69 8.79 6.77
CA LYS A 4 6.31 8.52 5.39
C LYS A 4 7.01 7.27 4.88
N VAL A 5 6.24 6.32 4.36
CA VAL A 5 6.73 5.01 3.92
C VAL A 5 6.39 4.81 2.44
N LEU A 6 7.39 4.43 1.64
CA LEU A 6 7.19 4.00 0.26
C LEU A 6 7.10 2.47 0.20
N VAL A 7 5.98 1.95 -0.26
CA VAL A 7 5.77 0.52 -0.54
C VAL A 7 5.80 0.32 -2.05
N THR A 8 6.73 -0.49 -2.55
CA THR A 8 6.81 -0.86 -3.97
C THR A 8 5.92 -2.07 -4.27
N GLY A 9 5.47 -2.19 -5.53
CA GLY A 9 4.58 -3.28 -5.92
C GLY A 9 3.22 -3.22 -5.21
N GLY A 10 2.59 -2.04 -5.13
CA GLY A 10 1.40 -1.76 -4.30
C GLY A 10 0.16 -2.62 -4.49
N ASN A 11 0.12 -3.47 -5.51
CA ASN A 11 -0.96 -4.43 -5.77
C ASN A 11 -0.52 -5.90 -5.59
N GLY A 12 0.66 -6.12 -5.01
CA GLY A 12 1.13 -7.45 -4.63
C GLY A 12 0.49 -7.91 -3.33
N PHE A 13 0.34 -9.21 -3.15
CA PHE A 13 -0.19 -9.82 -1.92
C PHE A 13 0.45 -9.23 -0.66
N LEU A 14 1.78 -9.26 -0.57
CA LEU A 14 2.50 -8.74 0.59
C LEU A 14 2.34 -7.23 0.76
N ALA A 15 2.40 -6.47 -0.34
CA ALA A 15 2.28 -5.01 -0.29
C ALA A 15 0.92 -4.57 0.29
N LEU A 16 -0.16 -5.23 -0.11
CA LEU A 16 -1.50 -4.96 0.41
C LEU A 16 -1.60 -5.22 1.93
N HIS A 17 -1.02 -6.34 2.40
CA HIS A 17 -0.99 -6.66 3.84
C HIS A 17 -0.15 -5.66 4.64
N ILE A 18 1.00 -5.23 4.10
CA ILE A 18 1.86 -4.22 4.72
C ILE A 18 1.13 -2.87 4.80
N ILE A 19 0.52 -2.43 3.70
CA ILE A 19 -0.25 -1.17 3.67
C ILE A 19 -1.38 -1.23 4.71
N ALA A 20 -2.13 -2.33 4.75
CA ALA A 20 -3.22 -2.53 5.71
C ALA A 20 -2.74 -2.48 7.17
N ALA A 21 -1.54 -3.00 7.48
CA ALA A 21 -0.97 -2.94 8.83
C ALA A 21 -0.42 -1.55 9.20
N LEU A 22 0.08 -0.79 8.23
CA LEU A 22 0.70 0.52 8.44
C LEU A 22 -0.33 1.66 8.63
N LEU A 23 -1.47 1.59 7.95
CA LEU A 23 -2.50 2.63 8.01
C LEU A 23 -3.07 2.85 9.43
N PRO A 24 -3.45 1.81 10.20
CA PRO A 24 -3.95 1.97 11.58
C PRO A 24 -2.90 2.53 12.54
N LEU A 25 -1.62 2.30 12.26
CA LEU A 25 -0.50 2.81 13.05
C LEU A 25 -0.19 4.29 12.73
N GLY A 26 -0.95 4.92 11.83
CA GLY A 26 -0.80 6.32 11.48
C GLY A 26 0.35 6.62 10.51
N TYR A 27 0.87 5.62 9.78
CA TYR A 27 1.89 5.90 8.77
C TYR A 27 1.27 6.56 7.53
N GLU A 28 1.99 7.52 6.94
CA GLU A 28 1.65 8.04 5.62
C GLU A 28 2.27 7.12 4.56
N VAL A 29 1.44 6.32 3.89
CA VAL A 29 1.92 5.31 2.93
C VAL A 29 1.77 5.81 1.49
N ARG A 30 2.84 5.70 0.71
CA ARG A 30 2.82 5.91 -0.75
C ARG A 30 3.14 4.61 -1.45
N THR A 31 2.45 4.36 -2.56
CA THR A 31 2.76 3.27 -3.46
C THR A 31 2.52 3.67 -4.90
N ALA A 32 3.22 3.00 -5.83
CA ALA A 32 3.02 3.17 -7.25
C ALA A 32 2.27 1.96 -7.81
N LEU A 33 1.23 2.24 -8.60
CA LEU A 33 0.48 1.24 -9.35
C LEU A 33 0.78 1.44 -10.83
N ARG A 34 1.06 0.34 -11.56
CA ARG A 34 1.25 0.39 -13.02
C ARG A 34 -0.05 0.78 -13.74
N SER A 35 -1.19 0.34 -13.20
CA SER A 35 -2.52 0.69 -13.70
C SER A 35 -3.51 0.65 -12.54
N LEU A 36 -4.42 1.63 -12.52
CA LEU A 36 -5.51 1.70 -11.55
C LEU A 36 -6.66 0.75 -11.90
N ASN A 37 -6.67 0.19 -13.13
CA ASN A 37 -7.77 -0.65 -13.60
C ASN A 37 -7.72 -2.08 -13.05
N LYS A 38 -6.65 -2.44 -12.32
CA LYS A 38 -6.54 -3.77 -11.70
C LYS A 38 -7.20 -3.72 -10.32
N LEU A 39 -8.51 -3.99 -10.29
CA LEU A 39 -9.24 -4.28 -9.07
C LEU A 39 -8.72 -5.59 -8.45
N PRO A 40 -8.67 -5.71 -7.11
CA PRO A 40 -8.41 -6.99 -6.48
C PRO A 40 -9.49 -7.98 -6.96
N ILE A 41 -9.06 -9.15 -7.43
CA ILE A 41 -9.98 -10.26 -7.73
C ILE A 41 -10.68 -10.64 -6.41
N CYS A 42 -11.99 -10.43 -6.37
CA CYS A 42 -12.86 -10.85 -5.28
C CYS A 42 -12.85 -12.38 -5.16
#